data_AF-A0A8T4BGN4-F1
#
_entry.id   AF-A0A8T4BGN4-F1
#
_cell.length_a   1.000
_cell.length_b   1.000
_cell.length_c   1.000
_cell.angle_alpha   90.00
_cell.angle_beta   90.00
_cell.angle_gamma   90.00
#
_symmetry.space_group_name_H-M   'P 1'
#
loop_
_entity.id
_entity.type
_entity.pdbx_description
1 polymer ?
#
loop_
_entity_poly.entity_id
_entity_poly.type
_entity_poly.pdbx_seq_one_letter_code
_entity_poly.pdbx_strand_id
1 'polypeptide(L)'
;MAEAERTGLSLEAWLMVGLLVSVVISTAVIAVVSSGKTTVFSPYQNEDDYSEQQLTTMRADFEDYNVANTMSTPMLVNDWQDPHRTLLVIAAPEKPFDAAEAAAIHNFVTERAGKVILASNSTNAQLVAEEFGVKYFDAPIRDDINTGRYYEVTTDNGERVSPDTKKIWAVASVSQDVTTMGEEKATPCQQEDVDNREVDDCRMPVLFHRPTAIQVLDEQADEGRTVSVLAHASTSAEIDLGRGESNPTLGEGETGLIIRIDYPGQTVLDQRSTSAGGDYGELSATGSIVFVSDHSVLANHLWDQDTAEETGKQQCDSPLYVQHAHMCWDT
;
A
#
# COMPACT_ATOMS: atom_id res chain seq x y z
N MET A 1 33.95 22.63 -69.12
CA MET A 1 34.54 21.99 -67.93
C MET A 1 34.27 22.93 -66.76
N ALA A 2 33.48 22.62 -65.74
CA ALA A 2 32.94 21.35 -65.29
C ALA A 2 31.46 21.51 -64.90
N GLU A 3 30.72 20.41 -65.04
CA GLU A 3 29.32 20.23 -64.68
C GLU A 3 29.12 20.46 -63.17
N ALA A 4 28.12 21.26 -62.82
CA ALA A 4 27.55 21.26 -61.47
C ALA A 4 26.41 20.25 -61.46
N GLU A 5 26.71 19.02 -61.03
CA GLU A 5 25.73 17.98 -60.78
C GLU A 5 24.70 18.47 -59.75
N ARG A 6 23.45 18.65 -60.17
CA ARG A 6 22.30 18.76 -59.27
C ARG A 6 21.82 17.36 -58.95
N THR A 7 22.34 16.76 -57.89
CA THR A 7 21.76 15.54 -57.31
C THR A 7 20.51 15.92 -56.52
N GLY A 8 19.38 16.01 -57.22
CA GLY A 8 18.07 16.03 -56.58
C GLY A 8 17.83 14.66 -55.95
N LEU A 9 17.88 14.59 -54.62
CA LEU A 9 17.44 13.41 -53.87
C LEU A 9 16.03 13.04 -54.34
N SER A 10 15.85 11.79 -54.77
CA SER A 10 14.58 11.32 -55.31
C SER A 10 13.48 11.48 -54.25
N LEU A 11 12.23 11.67 -54.71
CA LEU A 11 11.05 11.77 -53.83
C LEU A 11 10.98 10.59 -52.82
N GLU A 12 11.51 9.44 -53.23
CA GLU A 12 11.62 8.21 -52.45
C GLU A 12 12.62 8.32 -51.28
N ALA A 13 13.74 9.03 -51.47
CA ALA A 13 14.69 9.33 -50.39
C ALA A 13 14.08 10.29 -49.35
N TRP A 14 13.30 11.27 -49.80
CA TRP A 14 12.55 12.17 -48.90
C TRP A 14 11.46 11.43 -48.12
N LEU A 15 10.78 10.47 -48.76
CA LEU A 15 9.79 9.62 -48.08
C LEU A 15 10.44 8.67 -47.07
N MET A 16 11.59 8.07 -47.38
CA MET A 16 12.33 7.24 -46.42
C MET A 16 12.82 8.06 -45.22
N VAL A 17 13.34 9.26 -45.45
CA VAL A 17 13.77 10.16 -44.36
C VAL A 17 12.57 10.58 -43.53
N GLY A 18 11.43 10.92 -44.16
CA GLY A 18 10.19 11.24 -43.46
C GLY A 18 9.67 10.08 -42.61
N LEU A 19 9.72 8.85 -43.13
CA LEU A 19 9.30 7.65 -42.42
C LEU A 19 10.24 7.32 -41.25
N LEU A 20 11.56 7.38 -41.46
CA LEU A 20 12.55 7.18 -40.39
C LEU A 20 12.40 8.22 -39.28
N VAL A 21 12.22 9.49 -39.64
CA VAL A 21 11.99 10.57 -38.66
C VAL A 21 10.67 10.36 -37.94
N SER A 22 9.60 9.94 -38.61
CA SER A 22 8.31 9.65 -37.95
C SER A 22 8.41 8.47 -36.99
N VAL A 23 9.11 7.40 -37.34
CA VAL A 23 9.28 6.22 -36.47
C VAL A 23 10.10 6.63 -35.24
N VAL A 24 11.22 7.34 -35.43
CA VAL A 24 12.06 7.79 -34.32
C VAL A 24 11.32 8.75 -33.39
N ILE A 25 10.51 9.68 -33.94
CA ILE A 25 9.70 10.60 -33.13
C ILE A 25 8.58 9.84 -32.41
N SER A 26 7.90 8.89 -33.07
CA SER A 26 6.88 8.07 -32.42
C SER A 26 7.44 7.23 -31.29
N THR A 27 8.62 6.61 -31.46
CA THR A 27 9.27 5.83 -30.40
C THR A 27 9.74 6.72 -29.26
N ALA A 28 10.29 7.91 -29.56
CA ALA A 28 10.70 8.86 -28.53
C ALA A 28 9.52 9.45 -27.74
N VAL A 29 8.38 9.71 -28.41
CA VAL A 29 7.16 10.17 -27.74
C VAL A 29 6.59 9.07 -26.85
N ILE A 30 6.57 7.80 -27.28
CA ILE A 30 6.15 6.69 -26.43
C ILE A 30 7.06 6.55 -25.20
N ALA A 31 8.39 6.64 -25.38
CA ALA A 31 9.35 6.55 -24.27
C ALA A 31 9.24 7.73 -23.27
N VAL A 32 8.92 8.94 -23.76
CA VAL A 32 8.73 10.12 -22.89
C VAL A 32 7.35 10.12 -22.22
N VAL A 33 6.31 9.58 -22.88
CA VAL A 33 4.99 9.38 -22.27
C VAL A 33 5.00 8.24 -21.26
N SER A 34 5.86 7.22 -21.44
CA SER A 34 6.02 6.12 -20.48
C SER A 34 6.92 6.47 -19.28
N SER A 35 7.73 7.54 -19.34
CA SER A 35 8.61 7.97 -18.23
C SER A 35 7.88 8.70 -17.09
N GLY A 36 6.58 8.44 -16.94
CA GLY A 36 5.71 9.08 -15.96
C GLY A 36 4.49 8.23 -15.67
N LYS A 37 4.66 6.90 -15.60
CA LYS A 37 3.60 5.95 -15.23
C LYS A 37 2.89 6.50 -13.98
N THR A 38 1.67 6.98 -14.18
CA THR A 38 0.82 7.51 -13.13
C THR A 38 0.49 6.38 -12.18
N THR A 39 0.58 6.61 -10.87
CA THR A 39 0.06 5.68 -9.87
C THR A 39 -1.46 5.62 -10.05
N VAL A 40 -1.97 4.47 -10.48
CA VAL A 40 -3.41 4.23 -10.64
C VAL A 40 -3.86 3.38 -9.45
N PHE A 41 -4.80 3.89 -8.66
CA PHE A 41 -5.36 3.19 -7.51
C PHE A 41 -6.68 2.49 -7.82
N SER A 42 -7.04 2.32 -9.10
CA SER A 42 -8.35 1.81 -9.50
C SER A 42 -8.26 0.34 -9.92
N PRO A 43 -8.92 -0.61 -9.22
CA PRO A 43 -8.95 -2.03 -9.59
C PRO A 43 -9.74 -2.34 -10.87
N TYR A 44 -10.19 -1.30 -11.59
CA TYR A 44 -10.97 -1.40 -12.81
C TYR A 44 -10.16 -1.01 -14.06
N GLN A 45 -8.90 -0.59 -13.89
CA GLN A 45 -8.01 -0.32 -15.01
C GLN A 45 -7.16 -1.55 -15.29
N ASN A 46 -7.61 -2.36 -16.25
CA ASN A 46 -6.98 -3.63 -16.62
C ASN A 46 -6.33 -3.57 -18.01
N GLU A 47 -5.80 -2.41 -18.41
CA GLU A 47 -5.01 -2.30 -19.65
C GLU A 47 -3.64 -3.00 -19.45
N ASP A 48 -3.00 -3.46 -20.53
CA ASP A 48 -1.77 -4.28 -20.48
C ASP A 48 -0.62 -3.63 -19.68
N ASP A 49 -0.60 -2.30 -19.53
CA ASP A 49 0.37 -1.55 -18.72
C ASP A 49 0.09 -1.55 -17.21
N TYR A 50 -1.04 -2.13 -16.79
CA TYR A 50 -1.64 -2.06 -15.46
C TYR A 50 -2.14 -3.42 -14.93
N SER A 51 -1.85 -4.53 -15.60
CA SER A 51 -2.34 -5.88 -15.23
C SER A 51 -1.86 -6.35 -13.86
N GLU A 52 -0.66 -5.96 -13.44
CA GLU A 52 -0.03 -6.38 -12.17
C GLU A 52 -0.38 -5.48 -10.98
N GLN A 53 -1.57 -4.85 -11.01
CA GLN A 53 -2.06 -4.05 -9.89
C GLN A 53 -2.52 -4.94 -8.74
N GLN A 54 -1.97 -4.73 -7.54
CA GLN A 54 -2.34 -5.50 -6.34
C GLN A 54 -3.85 -5.52 -6.10
N LEU A 55 -4.55 -4.40 -6.28
CA LEU A 55 -5.99 -4.33 -6.07
C LEU A 55 -6.79 -5.07 -7.15
N THR A 56 -6.26 -5.16 -8.37
CA THR A 56 -6.84 -5.91 -9.49
C THR A 56 -6.68 -7.41 -9.27
N THR A 57 -5.47 -7.86 -8.90
CA THR A 57 -5.20 -9.26 -8.55
C THR A 57 -6.00 -9.69 -7.32
N MET A 58 -6.00 -8.86 -6.26
CA MET A 58 -6.77 -9.12 -5.04
C MET A 58 -8.26 -9.31 -5.38
N ARG A 59 -8.84 -8.47 -6.24
CA ARG A 59 -10.23 -8.63 -6.67
C ARG A 59 -10.46 -9.94 -7.44
N ALA A 60 -9.52 -10.36 -8.28
CA ALA A 60 -9.64 -11.59 -9.06
C ALA A 60 -9.66 -12.84 -8.15
N ASP A 61 -8.89 -12.83 -7.06
CA ASP A 61 -8.80 -13.96 -6.13
C ASP A 61 -10.01 -14.05 -5.15
N PHE A 62 -10.73 -12.95 -4.95
CA PHE A 62 -11.90 -12.87 -4.08
C PHE A 62 -13.23 -13.08 -4.83
N GLU A 63 -13.40 -14.21 -5.53
CA GLU A 63 -14.62 -14.49 -6.31
C GLU A 63 -15.92 -14.49 -5.47
N ASP A 64 -15.85 -14.86 -4.20
CA ASP A 64 -16.99 -14.93 -3.27
C ASP A 64 -17.28 -13.62 -2.51
N TYR A 65 -16.40 -12.60 -2.63
CA TYR A 65 -16.51 -11.33 -1.91
C TYR A 65 -16.69 -10.15 -2.87
N ASN A 66 -17.52 -9.20 -2.46
CA ASN A 66 -17.63 -7.94 -3.20
C ASN A 66 -16.45 -7.03 -2.81
N VAL A 67 -15.54 -6.77 -3.74
CA VAL A 67 -14.45 -5.80 -3.56
C VAL A 67 -14.80 -4.51 -4.29
N ALA A 68 -14.92 -3.41 -3.55
CA ALA A 68 -15.19 -2.08 -4.09
C ALA A 68 -14.10 -1.09 -3.65
N ASN A 69 -13.73 -0.19 -4.57
CA ASN A 69 -12.80 0.90 -4.33
C ASN A 69 -13.49 2.22 -4.66
N THR A 70 -13.31 3.21 -3.79
CA THR A 70 -13.64 4.61 -4.07
C THR A 70 -12.44 5.51 -3.81
N MET A 71 -12.09 6.34 -4.79
CA MET A 71 -11.00 7.31 -4.69
C MET A 71 -11.40 8.64 -4.04
N SER A 72 -12.70 8.93 -3.86
CA SER A 72 -13.13 10.32 -3.54
C SER A 72 -14.22 10.46 -2.50
N THR A 73 -15.25 9.61 -2.53
CA THR A 73 -16.35 9.63 -1.56
C THR A 73 -16.89 8.21 -1.42
N PRO A 74 -17.05 7.65 -0.22
CA PRO A 74 -17.77 6.40 -0.03
C PRO A 74 -19.21 6.65 -0.48
N MET A 75 -19.55 6.22 -1.70
CA MET A 75 -20.95 6.10 -2.09
C MET A 75 -21.62 5.24 -1.03
N LEU A 76 -22.59 5.83 -0.33
CA LEU A 76 -23.43 5.29 0.75
C LEU A 76 -23.14 3.80 1.03
N VAL A 77 -22.10 3.54 1.83
CA VAL A 77 -21.75 2.20 2.30
C VAL A 77 -22.97 1.53 2.98
N ASN A 78 -23.92 2.36 3.43
CA ASN A 78 -25.24 1.97 3.93
C ASN A 78 -26.10 1.17 2.94
N ASP A 79 -25.92 1.33 1.63
CA ASP A 79 -26.74 0.69 0.59
C ASP A 79 -26.22 -0.72 0.20
N TRP A 80 -25.13 -1.17 0.79
CA TRP A 80 -24.57 -2.49 0.50
C TRP A 80 -25.40 -3.59 1.18
N GLN A 81 -25.79 -4.59 0.39
CA GLN A 81 -26.70 -5.65 0.82
C GLN A 81 -26.06 -6.61 1.82
N ASP A 82 -24.79 -6.98 1.60
CA ASP A 82 -24.05 -7.95 2.43
C ASP A 82 -22.70 -7.41 2.94
N PRO A 83 -22.69 -6.44 3.88
CA PRO A 83 -21.48 -5.86 4.44
C PRO A 83 -20.44 -6.87 4.94
N HIS A 84 -20.88 -7.94 5.60
CA HIS A 84 -20.02 -9.00 6.14
C HIS A 84 -19.28 -9.81 5.07
N ARG A 85 -19.72 -9.75 3.80
CA ARG A 85 -19.03 -10.31 2.62
C ARG A 85 -18.39 -9.24 1.75
N THR A 86 -18.24 -8.02 2.27
CA THR A 86 -17.75 -6.89 1.48
C THR A 86 -16.49 -6.31 2.09
N LEU A 87 -15.48 -6.13 1.25
CA LEU A 87 -14.24 -5.43 1.58
C LEU A 87 -14.24 -4.07 0.88
N LEU A 88 -14.25 -3.01 1.68
CA LEU A 88 -14.10 -1.63 1.23
C LEU A 88 -12.63 -1.22 1.32
N VAL A 89 -12.03 -0.88 0.18
CA VAL A 89 -10.67 -0.31 0.15
C VAL A 89 -10.76 1.18 -0.17
N ILE A 90 -10.25 2.00 0.75
CA ILE A 90 -10.12 3.45 0.61
C ILE A 90 -8.64 3.76 0.57
N ALA A 91 -8.14 4.14 -0.61
CA ALA A 91 -6.74 4.51 -0.81
C ALA A 91 -6.65 5.97 -1.24
N ALA A 92 -5.73 6.71 -0.62
CA ALA A 92 -5.42 8.11 -0.98
C ALA A 92 -6.66 9.03 -1.04
N PRO A 93 -7.46 9.16 0.04
CA PRO A 93 -8.65 10.01 0.01
C PRO A 93 -8.26 11.46 -0.34
N GLU A 94 -8.77 11.96 -1.47
CA GLU A 94 -8.41 13.29 -1.98
C GLU A 94 -9.04 14.43 -1.18
N LYS A 95 -10.11 14.15 -0.43
CA LYS A 95 -10.85 15.12 0.39
C LYS A 95 -11.10 14.55 1.79
N PRO A 96 -11.19 15.41 2.81
CA PRO A 96 -11.63 14.99 4.13
C PRO A 96 -13.04 14.41 4.08
N PHE A 97 -13.28 13.33 4.83
CA PHE A 97 -14.61 12.79 5.07
C PHE A 97 -15.44 13.77 5.91
N ASP A 98 -16.76 13.76 5.69
CA ASP A 98 -17.69 14.40 6.62
C ASP A 98 -18.08 13.45 7.77
N ALA A 99 -18.75 14.01 8.79
CA ALA A 99 -19.14 13.24 9.97
C ALA A 99 -20.16 12.13 9.67
N ALA A 100 -20.98 12.29 8.62
CA ALA A 100 -21.95 11.27 8.24
C ALA A 100 -21.28 10.10 7.51
N GLU A 101 -20.28 10.38 6.66
CA GLU A 101 -19.45 9.37 6.00
C GLU A 101 -18.60 8.59 7.02
N ALA A 102 -17.97 9.27 7.97
CA ALA A 102 -17.20 8.64 9.04
C ALA A 102 -18.06 7.71 9.91
N ALA A 103 -19.24 8.19 10.35
CA ALA A 103 -20.20 7.38 11.09
C ALA A 103 -20.74 6.19 10.27
N ALA A 104 -20.93 6.35 8.96
CA ALA A 104 -21.36 5.26 8.10
C ALA A 104 -20.29 4.16 7.98
N ILE A 105 -19.01 4.53 7.86
CA ILE A 105 -17.89 3.58 7.87
C ILE A 105 -17.78 2.89 9.24
N HIS A 106 -17.94 3.64 10.33
CA HIS A 106 -17.95 3.09 11.68
C HIS A 106 -19.04 2.01 11.82
N ASN A 107 -20.30 2.34 11.55
CA ASN A 107 -21.42 1.38 11.62
C ASN A 107 -21.25 0.19 10.66
N PHE A 108 -20.67 0.42 9.47
CA PHE A 108 -20.37 -0.66 8.54
C PHE A 108 -19.45 -1.72 9.15
N VAL A 109 -18.44 -1.29 9.92
CA VAL A 109 -17.50 -2.19 10.61
C VAL A 109 -18.08 -2.73 11.92
N THR A 110 -18.67 -1.87 12.75
CA THR A 110 -19.03 -2.21 14.13
C THR A 110 -20.40 -2.88 14.27
N GLU A 111 -21.34 -2.59 13.38
CA GLU A 111 -22.71 -3.14 13.43
C GLU A 111 -23.01 -4.16 12.33
N ARG A 112 -22.32 -4.07 11.18
CA ARG A 112 -22.62 -4.92 10.00
C ARG A 112 -21.49 -5.88 9.63
N ALA A 113 -20.47 -5.98 10.46
CA ALA A 113 -19.30 -6.84 10.29
C ALA A 113 -18.53 -6.65 8.98
N GLY A 114 -18.61 -5.45 8.40
CA GLY A 114 -17.89 -5.08 7.21
C GLY A 114 -16.38 -4.99 7.42
N LYS A 115 -15.63 -5.13 6.33
CA LYS A 115 -14.16 -5.05 6.35
C LYS A 115 -13.69 -3.83 5.59
N VAL A 116 -12.80 -3.05 6.19
CA VAL A 116 -12.31 -1.79 5.63
C VAL A 116 -10.78 -1.76 5.66
N ILE A 117 -10.16 -1.34 4.57
CA ILE A 117 -8.75 -0.94 4.53
C ILE A 117 -8.72 0.55 4.21
N LEU A 118 -8.16 1.37 5.11
CA LEU A 118 -7.97 2.80 4.93
C LEU A 118 -6.48 3.10 4.85
N ALA A 119 -6.00 3.36 3.63
CA ALA A 119 -4.61 3.69 3.37
C ALA A 119 -4.47 5.18 3.03
N SER A 120 -3.79 5.93 3.89
CA SER A 120 -3.61 7.38 3.76
C SER A 120 -2.34 7.82 4.46
N ASN A 121 -1.64 8.79 3.88
CA ASN A 121 -0.53 9.53 4.49
C ASN A 121 -0.91 11.00 4.73
N SER A 122 -2.22 11.29 4.82
CA SER A 122 -2.76 12.63 4.98
C SER A 122 -3.86 12.66 6.04
N THR A 123 -4.09 13.85 6.58
CA THR A 123 -5.14 14.12 7.57
C THR A 123 -6.56 14.04 7.00
N ASN A 124 -6.74 13.82 5.69
CA ASN A 124 -8.06 13.62 5.09
C ASN A 124 -8.79 12.40 5.67
N ALA A 125 -8.04 11.38 6.08
CA ALA A 125 -8.56 10.18 6.74
C ALA A 125 -8.80 10.35 8.24
N GLN A 126 -8.42 11.49 8.83
CA GLN A 126 -8.39 11.68 10.28
C GLN A 126 -9.76 11.55 10.94
N LEU A 127 -10.83 12.06 10.30
CA LEU A 127 -12.16 12.00 10.88
C LEU A 127 -12.67 10.55 11.01
N VAL A 128 -12.41 9.71 10.01
CA VAL A 128 -12.71 8.27 10.10
C VAL A 128 -11.85 7.63 11.18
N ALA A 129 -10.55 7.95 11.23
CA ALA A 129 -9.65 7.39 12.24
C ALA A 129 -10.08 7.72 13.68
N GLU A 130 -10.56 8.93 13.92
CA GLU A 130 -11.03 9.37 15.25
C GLU A 130 -12.23 8.56 15.75
N GLU A 131 -13.17 8.17 14.88
CA GLU A 131 -14.28 7.29 15.25
C GLU A 131 -13.80 5.91 15.76
N PHE A 132 -12.60 5.49 15.37
CA PHE A 132 -11.97 4.26 15.83
C PHE A 132 -10.89 4.53 16.90
N GLY A 133 -10.79 5.73 17.46
CA GLY A 133 -9.75 6.08 18.43
C GLY A 133 -8.33 5.95 17.86
N VAL A 134 -8.12 6.41 16.63
CA VAL A 134 -6.84 6.40 15.91
C VAL A 134 -6.50 7.81 15.44
N LYS A 135 -5.21 8.15 15.46
CA LYS A 135 -4.71 9.46 15.04
C LYS A 135 -3.57 9.34 14.04
N TYR A 136 -3.74 9.99 12.89
CA TYR A 136 -2.68 10.24 11.92
C TYR A 136 -1.86 11.46 12.34
N PHE A 137 -0.55 11.36 12.17
CA PHE A 137 0.33 12.52 12.26
C PHE A 137 0.29 13.35 10.98
N ASP A 138 0.54 14.65 11.10
CA ASP A 138 0.50 15.63 10.01
C ASP A 138 1.81 15.73 9.23
N ALA A 139 2.86 15.04 9.69
CA ALA A 139 4.19 15.05 9.10
C ALA A 139 4.67 13.62 8.79
N PRO A 140 5.46 13.46 7.71
CA PRO A 140 5.98 12.16 7.33
C PRO A 140 7.06 11.69 8.31
N ILE A 141 7.25 10.38 8.37
CA ILE A 141 8.34 9.75 9.09
C ILE A 141 9.59 9.75 8.20
N ARG A 142 10.74 9.95 8.82
CA ARG A 142 12.05 9.65 8.22
C ARG A 142 12.85 8.77 9.17
N ASP A 143 13.71 7.94 8.62
CA ASP A 143 14.65 7.15 9.40
C ASP A 143 16.07 7.75 9.39
N ASP A 144 16.94 7.23 10.25
CA ASP A 144 18.35 7.61 10.29
C ASP A 144 19.06 7.20 8.99
N ILE A 145 19.93 8.07 8.48
CA ILE A 145 20.62 7.82 7.21
C ILE A 145 21.68 6.73 7.29
N ASN A 146 22.23 6.46 8.47
CA ASN A 146 23.29 5.48 8.68
C ASN A 146 22.74 4.16 9.25
N THR A 147 21.76 4.22 10.15
CA THR A 147 21.24 3.03 10.84
C THR A 147 19.79 2.71 10.53
N GLY A 148 19.11 3.53 9.74
CA GLY A 148 17.68 3.40 9.49
C GLY A 148 17.30 2.33 8.48
N ARG A 149 15.99 2.09 8.38
CA ARG A 149 15.31 1.17 7.46
C ARG A 149 14.75 1.96 6.27
N TYR A 150 15.58 2.26 5.28
CA TYR A 150 15.15 2.84 4.01
C TYR A 150 15.58 1.96 2.85
N TYR A 151 14.82 2.00 1.74
CA TYR A 151 15.14 1.19 0.56
C TYR A 151 15.90 2.02 -0.49
N GLU A 152 16.89 1.38 -1.11
CA GLU A 152 17.71 1.97 -2.17
C GLU A 152 17.01 1.85 -3.53
N VAL A 153 17.18 2.89 -4.35
CA VAL A 153 16.62 2.96 -5.71
C VAL A 153 17.71 3.36 -6.68
N THR A 154 17.76 2.70 -7.84
CA THR A 154 18.58 3.06 -8.97
C THR A 154 17.73 3.60 -10.11
N THR A 155 18.35 4.40 -10.98
CA THR A 155 17.77 4.76 -12.27
C THR A 155 17.80 3.57 -13.23
N ASP A 156 17.13 3.70 -14.37
CA ASP A 156 17.14 2.70 -15.46
C ASP A 156 18.57 2.37 -15.96
N ASN A 157 19.53 3.27 -15.74
CA ASN A 157 20.93 3.08 -16.09
C ASN A 157 21.76 2.40 -14.97
N GLY A 158 21.11 1.97 -13.88
CA GLY A 158 21.76 1.37 -12.71
C GLY A 158 22.48 2.38 -11.80
N GLU A 159 22.26 3.68 -11.98
CA GLU A 159 22.89 4.70 -11.15
C GLU A 159 22.09 4.90 -9.85
N ARG A 160 22.77 4.90 -8.70
CA ARG A 160 22.13 5.12 -7.39
C ARG A 160 21.44 6.49 -7.36
N VAL A 161 20.16 6.51 -7.03
CA VAL A 161 19.42 7.73 -6.73
C VAL A 161 19.81 8.24 -5.34
N SER A 162 19.84 9.56 -5.12
CA SER A 162 20.14 10.10 -3.80
C SER A 162 19.25 9.46 -2.73
N PRO A 163 19.81 9.02 -1.58
CA PRO A 163 19.02 8.36 -0.55
C PRO A 163 17.93 9.29 -0.02
N ASP A 164 16.72 8.77 0.06
CA ASP A 164 15.56 9.45 0.65
C ASP A 164 15.14 8.66 1.88
N THR A 165 15.51 9.13 3.07
CA THR A 165 15.23 8.41 4.33
C THR A 165 13.75 8.43 4.73
N LYS A 166 12.88 9.01 3.91
CA LYS A 166 11.41 8.94 4.03
C LYS A 166 10.82 7.71 3.34
N LYS A 167 11.59 7.10 2.43
CA LYS A 167 11.25 5.86 1.72
C LYS A 167 11.62 4.67 2.58
N ILE A 168 10.81 4.41 3.59
CA ILE A 168 11.11 3.41 4.61
C ILE A 168 10.54 2.04 4.26
N TRP A 169 11.13 1.02 4.86
CA TRP A 169 10.59 -0.33 4.85
C TRP A 169 10.26 -0.77 6.28
N ALA A 170 9.21 -1.55 6.44
CA ALA A 170 8.87 -2.19 7.70
C ALA A 170 8.43 -3.63 7.45
N VAL A 171 8.31 -4.38 8.53
CA VAL A 171 7.92 -5.79 8.50
C VAL A 171 6.57 -5.93 9.16
N ALA A 172 5.58 -6.42 8.42
CA ALA A 172 4.21 -6.52 8.85
C ALA A 172 3.88 -7.97 9.25
N SER A 173 3.27 -8.15 10.42
CA SER A 173 2.56 -9.41 10.72
C SER A 173 1.21 -9.40 10.00
N VAL A 174 0.69 -10.58 9.68
CA VAL A 174 -0.62 -10.73 9.04
C VAL A 174 -1.74 -10.77 10.10
N SER A 175 -1.56 -11.58 11.14
CA SER A 175 -2.63 -11.87 12.08
C SER A 175 -2.38 -11.37 13.51
N GLN A 176 -1.13 -11.24 13.95
CA GLN A 176 -0.77 -10.98 15.35
C GLN A 176 -0.21 -9.57 15.58
N ASP A 177 -0.31 -9.10 16.83
CA ASP A 177 0.33 -7.85 17.23
C ASP A 177 1.85 -8.05 17.36
N VAL A 178 2.61 -7.26 16.60
CA VAL A 178 4.07 -7.35 16.56
C VAL A 178 4.75 -7.02 17.88
N THR A 179 4.09 -6.35 18.81
CA THR A 179 4.62 -6.09 20.15
C THR A 179 4.61 -7.35 21.01
N THR A 180 3.70 -8.29 20.73
CA THR A 180 3.47 -9.52 21.51
C THR A 180 4.16 -10.76 20.95
N MET A 181 4.56 -10.74 19.68
CA MET A 181 5.30 -11.84 19.04
C MET A 181 6.63 -12.12 19.76
N GLY A 182 7.11 -13.37 19.71
CA GLY A 182 8.37 -13.80 20.31
C GLY A 182 9.54 -13.73 19.33
N GLU A 183 10.25 -14.84 19.17
CA GLU A 183 11.34 -14.97 18.19
C GLU A 183 10.81 -14.99 16.75
N GLU A 184 9.51 -15.30 16.57
CA GLU A 184 8.81 -15.33 15.28
C GLU A 184 8.82 -13.95 14.58
N LYS A 185 9.11 -12.86 15.31
CA LYS A 185 9.28 -11.51 14.74
C LYS A 185 10.33 -11.42 13.64
N ALA A 186 11.26 -12.37 13.57
CA ALA A 186 12.35 -12.42 12.61
C ALA A 186 12.10 -13.42 11.46
N THR A 187 10.99 -14.15 11.47
CA THR A 187 10.70 -15.18 10.47
C THR A 187 9.94 -14.59 9.28
N PRO A 188 10.47 -14.65 8.04
CA PRO A 188 9.73 -14.25 6.86
C PRO A 188 8.66 -15.30 6.49
N CYS A 189 7.51 -14.84 5.99
CA CYS A 189 6.50 -15.76 5.44
C CYS A 189 7.00 -16.42 4.16
N GLN A 190 6.85 -17.75 4.07
CA GLN A 190 7.08 -18.50 2.85
C GLN A 190 5.79 -18.55 2.00
N GLN A 191 5.94 -18.84 0.71
CA GLN A 191 4.78 -19.00 -0.18
C GLN A 191 3.84 -20.11 0.33
N GLU A 192 4.38 -21.20 0.85
CA GLU A 192 3.59 -22.31 1.41
C GLU A 192 2.77 -21.87 2.64
N ASP A 193 3.31 -20.99 3.48
CA ASP A 193 2.61 -20.44 4.65
C ASP A 193 1.39 -19.61 4.19
N VAL A 194 1.58 -18.78 3.15
CA VAL A 194 0.52 -17.95 2.58
C VAL A 194 -0.56 -18.81 1.91
N ASP A 195 -0.14 -19.80 1.11
CA ASP A 195 -1.05 -20.69 0.37
C ASP A 195 -1.89 -21.55 1.33
N ASN A 196 -1.29 -22.02 2.42
CA ASN A 196 -1.96 -22.82 3.45
C ASN A 196 -2.69 -21.98 4.52
N ARG A 197 -2.55 -20.64 4.48
CA ARG A 197 -3.10 -19.68 5.46
C ARG A 197 -2.52 -19.85 6.87
N GLU A 198 -1.27 -20.29 6.96
CA GLU A 198 -0.49 -20.48 8.19
C GLU A 198 0.40 -19.25 8.45
N VAL A 199 -0.22 -18.06 8.49
CA VAL A 199 0.47 -16.76 8.48
C VAL A 199 0.63 -16.13 9.88
N ASP A 200 0.42 -16.93 10.92
CA ASP A 200 0.40 -16.45 12.31
C ASP A 200 1.79 -16.12 12.85
N ASP A 201 2.78 -16.92 12.47
CA ASP A 201 4.13 -16.89 13.03
C ASP A 201 5.19 -16.39 12.02
N CYS A 202 4.75 -15.55 11.09
CA CYS A 202 5.62 -15.01 10.05
C CYS A 202 5.32 -13.54 9.74
N ARG A 203 6.26 -12.85 9.07
CA ARG A 203 6.14 -11.45 8.67
C ARG A 203 6.51 -11.23 7.22
N MET A 204 5.95 -10.17 6.65
CA MET A 204 6.20 -9.77 5.27
C MET A 204 6.76 -8.35 5.21
N PRO A 205 7.73 -8.08 4.34
CA PRO A 205 8.20 -6.72 4.12
C PRO A 205 7.11 -5.87 3.46
N VAL A 206 6.98 -4.63 3.90
CA VAL A 206 6.09 -3.62 3.32
C VAL A 206 6.89 -2.34 3.11
N LEU A 207 6.74 -1.78 1.92
CA LEU A 207 7.49 -0.61 1.48
C LEU A 207 6.59 0.62 1.47
N PHE A 208 7.07 1.68 2.10
CA PHE A 208 6.34 2.94 2.26
C PHE A 208 7.12 4.05 1.57
N HIS A 209 6.44 4.85 0.75
CA HIS A 209 7.07 5.95 0.05
C HIS A 209 7.25 7.17 0.95
N ARG A 210 6.19 7.55 1.67
CA ARG A 210 6.17 8.70 2.62
C ARG A 210 5.08 8.46 3.67
N PRO A 211 5.29 7.51 4.60
CA PRO A 211 4.29 7.22 5.61
C PRO A 211 4.22 8.31 6.66
N THR A 212 3.04 8.51 7.23
CA THR A 212 2.84 9.27 8.47
C THR A 212 2.66 8.31 9.64
N ALA A 213 3.14 8.66 10.82
CA ALA A 213 2.88 7.83 12.00
C ALA A 213 1.37 7.72 12.28
N ILE A 214 0.98 6.61 12.91
CA ILE A 214 -0.37 6.38 13.41
C ILE A 214 -0.27 6.07 14.90
N GLN A 215 -1.10 6.70 15.72
CA GLN A 215 -1.20 6.45 17.15
C GLN A 215 -2.59 5.94 17.52
N VAL A 216 -2.65 4.95 18.41
CA VAL A 216 -3.91 4.48 19.03
C VAL A 216 -4.20 5.34 20.26
N LEU A 217 -5.44 5.82 20.38
CA LEU A 217 -5.93 6.65 21.47
C LEU A 217 -6.82 5.81 22.39
N ASP A 218 -6.23 5.23 23.44
CA ASP A 218 -6.95 4.32 24.36
C ASP A 218 -8.11 4.98 25.11
N GLU A 219 -8.02 6.28 25.40
CA GLU A 219 -9.06 7.02 26.14
C GLU A 219 -10.31 7.34 25.31
N GLN A 220 -10.23 7.21 23.97
CA GLN A 220 -11.31 7.51 23.03
C GLN A 220 -11.86 6.24 22.36
N ALA A 221 -11.48 5.07 22.88
CA ALA A 221 -11.77 3.77 22.29
C ALA A 221 -13.15 3.23 22.65
N ASP A 222 -13.84 2.62 21.68
CA ASP A 222 -14.99 1.76 21.93
C ASP A 222 -14.61 0.54 22.80
N GLU A 223 -15.53 0.11 23.68
CA GLU A 223 -15.37 -1.13 24.44
C GLU A 223 -15.54 -2.37 23.55
N GLY A 224 -14.83 -3.46 23.86
CA GLY A 224 -15.02 -4.75 23.18
C GLY A 224 -14.27 -4.93 21.84
N ARG A 225 -13.44 -3.96 21.45
CA ARG A 225 -12.55 -4.09 20.28
C ARG A 225 -11.22 -4.76 20.64
N THR A 226 -10.58 -5.39 19.65
CA THR A 226 -9.19 -5.85 19.73
C THR A 226 -8.32 -5.01 18.81
N VAL A 227 -7.27 -4.39 19.34
CA VAL A 227 -6.31 -3.59 18.56
C VAL A 227 -5.04 -4.41 18.37
N SER A 228 -4.51 -4.41 17.16
CA SER A 228 -3.23 -5.06 16.83
C SER A 228 -2.38 -4.13 15.98
N VAL A 229 -1.19 -3.78 16.47
CA VAL A 229 -0.17 -3.09 15.66
C VAL A 229 0.52 -4.14 14.79
N LEU A 230 0.30 -4.09 13.48
CA LEU A 230 0.83 -5.07 12.54
C LEU A 230 2.22 -4.68 12.01
N ALA A 231 2.54 -3.39 11.98
CA ALA A 231 3.86 -2.89 11.60
C ALA A 231 4.17 -1.60 12.35
N HIS A 232 5.45 -1.37 12.66
CA HIS A 232 5.94 -0.14 13.31
C HIS A 232 7.21 0.36 12.62
N ALA A 233 7.47 1.66 12.75
CA ALA A 233 8.72 2.25 12.29
C ALA A 233 9.90 1.78 13.15
N SER A 234 11.13 1.90 12.65
CA SER A 234 12.31 1.60 13.47
C SER A 234 12.39 2.53 14.70
N THR A 235 13.16 2.13 15.70
CA THR A 235 13.40 2.96 16.90
C THR A 235 14.28 4.18 16.63
N SER A 236 14.96 4.23 15.49
CA SER A 236 15.71 5.41 15.00
C SER A 236 14.85 6.35 14.17
N ALA A 237 13.60 5.99 13.88
CA ALA A 237 12.71 6.81 13.08
C ALA A 237 12.18 8.02 13.86
N GLU A 238 12.03 9.13 13.14
CA GLU A 238 11.58 10.42 13.66
C GLU A 238 10.46 10.99 12.80
N ILE A 239 9.59 11.78 13.43
CA ILE A 239 8.61 12.60 12.68
C ILE A 239 9.35 13.80 12.09
N ASP A 240 9.37 13.94 10.77
CA ASP A 240 10.06 15.03 10.08
C ASP A 240 9.26 16.35 10.13
N LEU A 241 9.33 17.03 11.26
CA LEU A 241 8.73 18.36 11.48
C LEU A 241 9.60 19.50 10.90
N GLY A 242 10.68 19.19 10.19
CA GLY A 242 11.63 20.18 9.70
C GLY A 242 12.46 20.86 10.81
N ARG A 243 12.52 20.26 12.01
CA ARG A 243 13.26 20.79 13.17
C ARG A 243 14.65 20.17 13.36
N GLY A 244 15.10 19.33 12.44
CA GLY A 244 16.39 18.64 12.52
C GLY A 244 16.43 17.65 13.68
N GLU A 245 17.47 17.70 14.50
CA GLU A 245 17.72 16.77 15.63
C GLU A 245 16.73 16.92 16.80
N SER A 246 15.83 17.92 16.77
CA SER A 246 14.79 18.10 17.79
C SER A 246 13.46 17.46 17.43
N ASN A 247 13.44 16.62 16.39
CA ASN A 247 12.26 15.86 16.01
C ASN A 247 11.96 14.78 17.07
N PRO A 248 10.68 14.52 17.37
CA PRO A 248 10.32 13.43 18.26
C PRO A 248 10.63 12.08 17.60
N THR A 249 11.34 11.23 18.32
CA THR A 249 11.58 9.83 17.94
C THR A 249 10.34 8.99 18.18
N LEU A 250 10.15 7.98 17.35
CA LEU A 250 9.06 7.03 17.48
C LEU A 250 9.46 5.86 18.38
N GLY A 251 8.61 5.53 19.35
CA GLY A 251 8.78 4.35 20.21
C GLY A 251 8.21 3.09 19.58
N GLU A 252 8.84 1.94 19.83
CA GLU A 252 8.27 0.63 19.51
C GLU A 252 6.96 0.44 20.29
N GLY A 253 5.87 0.17 19.58
CA GLY A 253 4.54 -0.03 20.18
C GLY A 253 3.75 1.24 20.47
N GLU A 254 4.35 2.43 20.46
CA GLU A 254 3.61 3.70 20.66
C GLU A 254 3.05 4.27 19.36
N THR A 255 3.70 3.96 18.23
CA THR A 255 3.26 4.38 16.89
C THR A 255 3.34 3.25 15.89
N GLY A 256 2.23 3.04 15.17
CA GLY A 256 2.10 2.04 14.12
C GLY A 256 2.25 2.63 12.73
N LEU A 257 2.68 1.79 11.79
CA LEU A 257 2.58 2.01 10.35
C LEU A 257 1.38 1.29 9.75
N ILE A 258 1.00 0.15 10.35
CA ILE A 258 -0.21 -0.62 10.02
C ILE A 258 -0.87 -1.01 11.34
N ILE A 259 -2.15 -0.67 11.50
CA ILE A 259 -2.94 -0.97 12.69
C ILE A 259 -4.23 -1.65 12.26
N ARG A 260 -4.52 -2.83 12.82
CA ARG A 260 -5.81 -3.51 12.66
C ARG A 260 -6.64 -3.36 13.92
N ILE A 261 -7.93 -3.11 13.75
CA ILE A 261 -8.91 -3.08 14.83
C ILE A 261 -10.03 -4.04 14.45
N ASP A 262 -10.30 -5.00 15.32
CA ASP A 262 -11.34 -6.01 15.16
C ASP A 262 -12.47 -5.80 16.16
N TYR A 263 -13.70 -5.95 15.68
CA TYR A 263 -14.94 -5.87 16.47
C TYR A 263 -15.62 -7.24 16.44
N PRO A 264 -15.26 -8.17 17.34
CA PRO A 264 -15.81 -9.52 17.38
C PRO A 264 -17.23 -9.55 17.96
N GLY A 265 -17.91 -10.70 17.79
CA GLY A 265 -19.19 -10.97 18.46
C GLY A 265 -20.42 -10.36 17.79
N GLN A 266 -20.31 -9.97 16.52
CA GLN A 266 -21.43 -9.47 15.73
C GLN A 266 -22.23 -10.65 15.16
N THR A 267 -23.54 -10.47 14.99
CA THR A 267 -24.43 -11.50 14.41
C THR A 267 -25.02 -10.99 13.10
N VAL A 268 -24.83 -11.74 12.02
CA VAL A 268 -25.36 -11.43 10.67
C VAL A 268 -26.22 -12.56 10.15
N LEU A 269 -27.18 -12.25 9.28
CA LEU A 269 -28.05 -13.24 8.66
C LEU A 269 -27.52 -13.59 7.27
N ASP A 270 -27.21 -14.86 7.03
CA ASP A 270 -26.64 -15.30 5.75
C ASP A 270 -26.83 -16.81 5.53
N GLN A 271 -26.55 -17.29 4.32
CA GLN A 271 -26.50 -18.70 3.99
C GLN A 271 -25.36 -19.38 4.74
N ARG A 272 -25.71 -20.35 5.59
CA ARG A 272 -24.72 -21.16 6.32
C ARG A 272 -24.05 -22.15 5.37
N SER A 273 -22.80 -22.52 5.67
CA SER A 273 -22.09 -23.52 4.88
C SER A 273 -22.91 -24.82 4.79
N THR A 274 -22.68 -25.62 3.74
CA THR A 274 -23.29 -26.93 3.58
C THR A 274 -23.01 -27.87 4.76
N SER A 275 -21.84 -27.72 5.41
CA SER A 275 -21.50 -28.42 6.64
C SER A 275 -22.28 -27.95 7.88
N ALA A 276 -22.82 -26.72 7.87
CA ALA A 276 -23.64 -26.13 8.93
C ALA A 276 -25.15 -26.15 8.63
N GLY A 277 -25.56 -26.91 7.60
CA GLY A 277 -26.97 -27.15 7.26
C GLY A 277 -27.44 -26.48 5.97
N GLY A 278 -26.64 -25.64 5.30
CA GLY A 278 -26.95 -25.05 3.99
C GLY A 278 -28.10 -24.04 3.95
N ASP A 279 -28.82 -23.87 5.05
CA ASP A 279 -29.96 -22.96 5.21
C ASP A 279 -29.51 -21.56 5.66
N TYR A 280 -30.30 -20.54 5.30
CA TYR A 280 -30.16 -19.18 5.84
C TYR A 280 -30.34 -19.16 7.36
N GLY A 281 -29.45 -18.47 8.07
CA GLY A 281 -29.49 -18.34 9.52
C GLY A 281 -28.50 -17.33 10.07
N GLU A 282 -28.46 -17.20 11.39
CA GLU A 282 -27.53 -16.32 12.09
C GLU A 282 -26.10 -16.90 12.06
N LEU A 283 -25.13 -16.06 11.73
CA LEU A 283 -23.70 -16.33 11.72
C LEU A 283 -22.98 -15.32 12.63
N SER A 284 -22.00 -15.81 13.37
CA SER A 284 -21.05 -14.93 14.06
C SER A 284 -20.08 -14.34 13.03
N ALA A 285 -19.91 -13.02 13.05
CA ALA A 285 -19.03 -12.29 12.17
C ALA A 285 -18.17 -11.30 12.95
N THR A 286 -17.06 -10.88 12.33
CA THR A 286 -16.14 -9.88 12.89
C THR A 286 -15.90 -8.83 11.83
N GLY A 287 -16.33 -7.61 12.13
CA GLY A 287 -15.93 -6.45 11.37
C GLY A 287 -14.52 -6.04 11.73
N SER A 288 -13.78 -5.58 10.74
CA SER A 288 -12.37 -5.24 10.90
C SER A 288 -12.06 -3.99 10.10
N ILE A 289 -11.23 -3.11 10.66
CA ILE A 289 -10.64 -2.00 9.93
C ILE A 289 -9.12 -2.05 10.04
N VAL A 290 -8.43 -1.83 8.92
CA VAL A 290 -6.97 -1.71 8.85
C VAL A 290 -6.62 -0.30 8.42
N PHE A 291 -5.88 0.41 9.28
CA PHE A 291 -5.29 1.70 8.95
C PHE A 291 -3.86 1.50 8.47
N VAL A 292 -3.55 2.02 7.28
CA VAL A 292 -2.22 1.99 6.67
C VAL A 292 -1.71 3.42 6.54
N SER A 293 -0.48 3.64 6.99
CA SER A 293 0.19 4.95 7.07
C SER A 293 0.58 5.56 5.72
N ASP A 294 0.47 4.80 4.63
CA ASP A 294 0.74 5.24 3.27
C ASP A 294 -0.14 4.48 2.29
N HIS A 295 -0.73 5.20 1.35
CA HIS A 295 -1.50 4.60 0.27
C HIS A 295 -0.60 3.93 -0.78
N SER A 296 0.69 4.29 -0.84
CA SER A 296 1.63 3.69 -1.80
C SER A 296 1.88 2.20 -1.56
N VAL A 297 1.57 1.69 -0.36
CA VAL A 297 1.57 0.25 -0.05
C VAL A 297 0.64 -0.53 -0.97
N LEU A 298 -0.46 0.12 -1.42
CA LEU A 298 -1.43 -0.45 -2.35
C LEU A 298 -1.23 0.04 -3.79
N ALA A 299 -0.31 0.99 -4.02
CA ALA A 299 0.00 1.50 -5.35
C ALA A 299 1.00 0.56 -6.04
N ASN A 300 0.59 -0.03 -7.15
CA ASN A 300 1.45 -0.57 -8.21
C ASN A 300 2.68 -1.36 -7.72
N HIS A 301 2.39 -2.61 -7.37
CA HIS A 301 2.94 -3.84 -7.93
C HIS A 301 2.97 -4.87 -6.80
N LEU A 302 2.53 -6.10 -7.04
CA LEU A 302 2.94 -7.20 -6.17
C LEU A 302 4.46 -7.09 -6.06
N TRP A 303 4.96 -6.87 -4.86
CA TRP A 303 6.39 -6.64 -4.64
C TRP A 303 7.07 -8.00 -4.64
N ASP A 304 7.04 -8.67 -5.77
CA ASP A 304 8.01 -9.72 -6.04
C ASP A 304 9.35 -9.09 -6.42
N GLN A 305 10.37 -9.94 -6.40
CA GLN A 305 11.74 -9.52 -6.67
C GLN A 305 11.87 -8.93 -8.08
N ASP A 306 11.23 -9.57 -9.07
CA ASP A 306 11.31 -9.18 -10.48
C ASP A 306 10.79 -7.74 -10.67
N THR A 307 9.63 -7.42 -10.09
CA THR A 307 9.03 -6.10 -10.22
C THR A 307 9.79 -5.03 -9.41
N ALA A 308 10.36 -5.42 -8.27
CA ALA A 308 11.24 -4.54 -7.52
C ALA A 308 12.49 -4.16 -8.35
N GLU A 309 13.11 -5.12 -9.03
CA GLU A 309 14.24 -4.88 -9.92
C GLU A 309 13.86 -4.01 -11.13
N GLU A 310 12.71 -4.27 -11.77
CA GLU A 310 12.20 -3.45 -12.89
C GLU A 310 11.94 -2.00 -12.49
N THR A 311 11.52 -1.77 -11.24
CA THR A 311 11.30 -0.42 -10.70
C THR A 311 12.55 0.20 -10.07
N GLY A 312 13.71 -0.42 -10.28
CA GLY A 312 15.02 0.05 -9.85
C GLY A 312 15.29 -0.13 -8.35
N LYS A 313 14.42 -0.82 -7.62
CA LYS A 313 14.53 -0.99 -6.17
C LYS A 313 15.46 -2.14 -5.87
N GLN A 314 16.40 -1.89 -4.97
CA GLN A 314 17.54 -2.76 -4.77
C GLN A 314 17.26 -3.79 -3.68
N GLN A 315 17.67 -5.03 -3.96
CA GLN A 315 17.64 -6.15 -3.00
C GLN A 315 18.85 -6.10 -2.05
N CYS A 316 18.79 -6.86 -0.96
CA CYS A 316 19.81 -6.79 0.10
C CYS A 316 21.18 -7.33 -0.28
N ASP A 317 21.26 -8.12 -1.35
CA ASP A 317 22.52 -8.54 -1.97
C ASP A 317 23.19 -7.40 -2.78
N SER A 318 22.50 -6.28 -3.00
CA SER A 318 23.04 -5.12 -3.69
C SER A 318 24.25 -4.54 -2.95
N PRO A 319 25.35 -4.25 -3.65
CA PRO A 319 26.53 -3.61 -3.06
C PRO A 319 26.23 -2.27 -2.38
N LEU A 320 25.11 -1.63 -2.69
CA LEU A 320 24.71 -0.35 -2.12
C LEU A 320 24.44 -0.44 -0.61
N TYR A 321 23.76 -1.50 -0.16
CA TYR A 321 23.52 -1.70 1.27
C TYR A 321 24.84 -1.95 2.03
N VAL A 322 25.75 -2.73 1.44
CA VAL A 322 27.07 -3.03 2.03
C VAL A 322 27.97 -1.77 2.06
N GLN A 323 28.01 -1.00 0.98
CA GLN A 323 28.87 0.20 0.88
C GLN A 323 28.41 1.33 1.80
N HIS A 324 27.10 1.44 2.04
CA HIS A 324 26.51 2.52 2.84
C HIS A 324 26.12 2.09 4.26
N ALA A 325 26.31 0.82 4.62
CA ALA A 325 26.21 0.27 5.97
C ALA A 325 24.88 0.56 6.69
N HIS A 326 23.78 0.62 5.95
CA HIS A 326 22.41 0.81 6.47
C HIS A 326 21.62 -0.51 6.38
N MET A 327 20.49 -0.58 7.10
CA MET A 327 19.74 -1.83 7.23
C MET A 327 18.98 -2.18 5.95
N CYS A 328 18.98 -3.48 5.62
CA CYS A 328 18.15 -4.06 4.59
C CYS A 328 17.33 -5.22 5.17
N TRP A 329 16.23 -5.57 4.50
CA TRP A 329 15.40 -6.73 4.83
C TRP A 329 15.94 -8.00 4.16
N ASP A 330 16.84 -8.71 4.82
CA ASP A 330 17.33 -10.01 4.35
C ASP A 330 16.32 -11.11 4.73
N THR A 331 15.81 -11.85 3.74
CA THR A 331 14.88 -12.98 3.92
C THR A 331 15.62 -14.25 4.34
#